data_AF-A0A158MB44-F1
#
_entry.id   AF-A0A158MB44-F1
#
_cell.length_a   1.000
_cell.length_b   1.000
_cell.length_c   1.000
_cell.angle_alpha   90.00
_cell.angle_beta   90.00
_cell.angle_gamma   90.00
#
_symmetry.space_group_name_H-M   'P 1'
#
loop_
_entity.id
_entity.type
_entity.pdbx_description
1 polymer ?
#
loop_
_entity_poly.entity_id
_entity_poly.type
_entity_poly.pdbx_seq_one_letter_code
_entity_poly.pdbx_strand_id
1 'polypeptide(L)'
;MSSPASTATTTACSWRALRRWAGRRAGLLDADVSDACLARMHETGVRGLRVNLESTGASDAAAVSRALAIWAARLAGQGWHIQVYASLDAIAQAAPTLARLAVPVVLDHFAMIPVQVPLQDARIQGVLRLVADGDAYIKLSASYRVAPDPDNDAQACRLAALARAIVACNPERALWASDWPHTNRQPGLLPTEVSAYRDVPAARLRAELHAWLADAVTREQVLVRNPARLYGFQ
;
A
#
# COMPACT_ATOMS: atom_id res chain seq x y z
N MET A 1 -1.32 -1.12 -10.09
CA MET A 1 -2.71 -0.74 -9.70
C MET A 1 -3.25 -1.79 -8.73
N SER A 2 -3.63 -1.38 -7.53
CA SER A 2 -4.36 -2.21 -6.54
C SER A 2 -5.86 -2.15 -6.82
N SER A 3 -6.62 -3.16 -6.39
CA SER A 3 -8.07 -3.16 -6.61
C SER A 3 -8.83 -2.19 -5.70
N PRO A 4 -9.91 -1.57 -6.20
CA PRO A 4 -10.73 -0.63 -5.44
C PRO A 4 -11.50 -1.34 -4.31
N ALA A 5 -11.74 -0.63 -3.21
CA ALA A 5 -12.48 -1.15 -2.06
C ALA A 5 -13.96 -1.45 -2.35
N SER A 6 -14.55 -0.83 -3.38
CA SER A 6 -15.97 -0.97 -3.74
C SER A 6 -16.29 -2.20 -4.58
N THR A 7 -15.30 -2.96 -5.05
CA THR A 7 -15.57 -4.31 -5.58
C THR A 7 -15.69 -5.25 -4.40
N ALA A 8 -16.92 -5.38 -3.90
CA ALA A 8 -17.30 -6.38 -2.92
C ALA A 8 -16.71 -7.75 -3.27
N THR A 9 -16.25 -8.43 -2.22
CA THR A 9 -15.76 -9.80 -2.19
C THR A 9 -16.55 -10.68 -3.15
N THR A 10 -15.90 -11.10 -4.25
CA THR A 10 -16.47 -12.11 -5.15
C THR A 10 -15.76 -13.42 -4.87
N THR A 11 -16.53 -14.29 -4.22
CA THR A 11 -16.26 -15.62 -3.68
C THR A 11 -15.76 -16.66 -4.70
N ALA A 12 -15.15 -17.71 -4.15
CA ALA A 12 -14.96 -19.06 -4.72
C ALA A 12 -14.63 -19.11 -6.22
N CYS A 13 -13.39 -18.78 -6.57
CA CYS A 13 -12.73 -19.11 -7.84
C CYS A 13 -13.58 -19.01 -9.12
N SER A 14 -14.48 -18.03 -9.23
CA SER A 14 -15.19 -17.82 -10.48
C SER A 14 -14.22 -17.25 -11.53
N TRP A 15 -14.19 -17.86 -12.71
CA TRP A 15 -13.37 -17.41 -13.85
C TRP A 15 -13.62 -15.92 -14.21
N ARG A 16 -14.81 -15.39 -13.86
CA ARG A 16 -15.19 -13.98 -14.00
C ARG A 16 -14.48 -13.05 -13.01
N ALA A 17 -14.20 -13.51 -11.78
CA ALA A 17 -13.37 -12.77 -10.85
C ALA A 17 -11.95 -12.66 -11.41
N LEU A 18 -11.32 -13.78 -11.79
CA LEU A 18 -9.96 -13.84 -12.34
C LEU A 18 -9.72 -12.91 -13.55
N ARG A 19 -10.71 -12.76 -14.44
CA ARG A 19 -10.62 -11.81 -15.58
C ARG A 19 -10.50 -10.34 -15.15
N ARG A 20 -11.06 -9.95 -14.00
CA ARG A 20 -10.89 -8.59 -13.44
C ARG A 20 -9.50 -8.37 -12.83
N TRP A 21 -8.75 -9.45 -12.58
CA TRP A 21 -7.45 -9.47 -11.92
C TRP A 21 -6.27 -9.67 -12.88
N ALA A 22 -6.46 -9.56 -14.19
CA ALA A 22 -5.37 -9.72 -15.15
C ALA A 22 -4.19 -8.78 -14.84
N GLY A 23 -3.01 -9.36 -14.65
CA GLY A 23 -1.76 -8.67 -14.34
C GLY A 23 -1.30 -8.80 -12.88
N ARG A 24 -0.08 -8.33 -12.61
CA ARG A 24 0.59 -8.43 -11.30
C ARG A 24 0.04 -7.41 -10.30
N ARG A 25 -1.18 -7.66 -9.81
CA ARG A 25 -1.93 -6.81 -8.87
C ARG A 25 -2.15 -7.51 -7.53
N ALA A 26 -2.52 -6.76 -6.50
CA ALA A 26 -2.96 -7.30 -5.22
C ALA A 26 -4.46 -7.17 -5.01
N GLY A 27 -5.08 -8.22 -4.45
CA GLY A 27 -6.53 -8.32 -4.30
C GLY A 27 -7.09 -8.63 -2.92
N LEU A 28 -8.38 -8.35 -2.73
CA LEU A 28 -9.10 -8.65 -1.49
C LEU A 28 -9.68 -10.07 -1.58
N LEU A 29 -9.30 -10.95 -0.66
CA LEU A 29 -9.76 -12.35 -0.60
C LEU A 29 -10.44 -12.63 0.75
N ASP A 30 -11.46 -13.48 0.71
CA ASP A 30 -12.06 -14.08 1.90
C ASP A 30 -11.13 -15.17 2.48
N ALA A 31 -11.20 -15.38 3.79
CA ALA A 31 -10.31 -16.30 4.51
C ALA A 31 -10.46 -17.78 4.07
N ASP A 32 -11.59 -18.14 3.45
CA ASP A 32 -11.94 -19.49 3.00
C ASP A 32 -11.48 -19.83 1.57
N VAL A 33 -10.78 -18.91 0.88
CA VAL A 33 -10.24 -19.18 -0.46
C VAL A 33 -9.36 -20.44 -0.41
N SER A 34 -9.47 -21.35 -1.39
CA SER A 34 -8.65 -22.57 -1.42
C SER A 34 -7.26 -22.35 -2.00
N ASP A 35 -6.29 -23.19 -1.65
CA ASP A 35 -4.93 -23.12 -2.22
C ASP A 35 -4.92 -23.35 -3.74
N ALA A 36 -5.79 -24.23 -4.24
CA ALA A 36 -5.99 -24.41 -5.68
C ALA A 36 -6.43 -23.12 -6.38
N CYS A 37 -7.21 -22.27 -5.69
CA CYS A 37 -7.58 -20.98 -6.24
C CYS A 37 -6.43 -19.98 -6.22
N LEU A 38 -5.62 -19.97 -5.16
CA LEU A 38 -4.41 -19.15 -5.09
C LEU A 38 -3.42 -19.52 -6.20
N ALA A 39 -3.24 -20.81 -6.47
CA ALA A 39 -2.43 -21.30 -7.58
C ALA A 39 -2.94 -20.78 -8.95
N ARG A 40 -4.24 -20.88 -9.20
CA ARG A 40 -4.86 -20.33 -10.44
C ARG A 40 -4.70 -18.82 -10.54
N MET A 41 -4.83 -18.08 -9.43
CA MET A 41 -4.56 -16.65 -9.39
C MET A 41 -3.10 -16.35 -9.76
N HIS A 42 -2.16 -17.12 -9.22
CA HIS A 42 -0.75 -16.99 -9.53
C HIS A 42 -0.48 -17.25 -11.03
N GLU A 43 -1.08 -18.27 -11.62
CA GLU A 43 -0.99 -18.55 -13.07
C GLU A 43 -1.51 -17.39 -13.92
N THR A 44 -2.55 -16.69 -13.47
CA THR A 44 -3.07 -15.49 -14.15
C THR A 44 -2.26 -14.21 -13.90
N GLY A 45 -1.16 -14.30 -13.17
CA GLY A 45 -0.22 -13.22 -12.92
C GLY A 45 -0.42 -12.47 -11.61
N VAL A 46 -1.39 -12.84 -10.77
CA VAL A 46 -1.54 -12.24 -9.43
C VAL A 46 -0.31 -12.54 -8.58
N ARG A 47 0.22 -11.53 -7.90
CA ARG A 47 1.43 -11.64 -7.06
C ARG A 47 1.25 -11.03 -5.69
N GLY A 48 0.04 -10.62 -5.32
CA GLY A 48 -0.18 -10.15 -3.97
C GLY A 48 -1.62 -10.19 -3.51
N LEU A 49 -1.80 -9.95 -2.22
CA LEU A 49 -3.09 -9.82 -1.54
C LEU A 49 -3.14 -8.47 -0.84
N ARG A 50 -4.32 -7.87 -0.71
CA ARG A 50 -4.51 -6.60 -0.02
C ARG A 50 -5.42 -6.80 1.20
N VAL A 51 -4.91 -6.46 2.38
CA VAL A 51 -5.66 -6.31 3.63
C VAL A 51 -6.03 -4.83 3.77
N ASN A 52 -7.33 -4.52 3.69
CA ASN A 52 -7.84 -3.16 3.77
C ASN A 52 -8.73 -3.01 5.00
N LEU A 53 -8.24 -2.30 6.01
CA LEU A 53 -8.94 -2.06 7.28
C LEU A 53 -9.27 -0.58 7.49
N GLU A 54 -8.63 0.31 6.72
CA GLU A 54 -8.96 1.73 6.75
C GLU A 54 -10.35 2.03 6.19
N SER A 55 -10.78 1.30 5.17
CA SER A 55 -12.08 1.57 4.51
C SER A 55 -13.28 1.22 5.39
N THR A 56 -13.10 0.37 6.39
CA THR A 56 -14.16 -0.06 7.33
C THR A 56 -14.16 0.74 8.64
N GLY A 57 -13.21 1.67 8.83
CA GLY A 57 -13.04 2.41 10.08
C GLY A 57 -12.55 1.56 11.24
N ALA A 58 -12.12 0.32 10.97
CA ALA A 58 -11.63 -0.61 11.96
C ALA A 58 -10.12 -0.44 12.12
N SER A 59 -9.70 0.43 13.05
CA SER A 59 -8.31 0.51 13.52
C SER A 59 -7.93 -0.66 14.46
N ASP A 60 -8.47 -1.86 14.23
CA ASP A 60 -8.16 -3.04 15.05
C ASP A 60 -6.81 -3.64 14.64
N ALA A 61 -5.75 -3.30 15.37
CA ALA A 61 -4.42 -3.87 15.19
C ALA A 61 -4.37 -5.41 15.35
N ALA A 62 -5.29 -5.98 16.14
CA ALA A 62 -5.40 -7.42 16.27
C ALA A 62 -5.98 -8.04 15.00
N ALA A 63 -6.92 -7.36 14.31
CA ALA A 63 -7.40 -7.79 13.00
C ALA A 63 -6.29 -7.72 11.93
N VAL A 64 -5.48 -6.65 11.92
CA VAL A 64 -4.29 -6.56 11.05
C VAL A 64 -3.38 -7.77 11.29
N SER A 65 -2.99 -8.00 12.55
CA SER A 65 -2.05 -9.05 12.91
C SER A 65 -2.57 -10.46 12.59
N ARG A 66 -3.85 -10.73 12.87
CA ARG A 66 -4.48 -12.03 12.52
C ARG A 66 -4.50 -12.26 11.01
N ALA A 67 -4.94 -11.27 10.23
CA ALA A 67 -4.99 -11.38 8.78
C ALA A 67 -3.59 -11.60 8.19
N LEU A 68 -2.60 -10.83 8.66
CA LEU A 68 -1.22 -10.97 8.23
C LEU A 68 -0.64 -12.36 8.53
N ALA A 69 -0.83 -12.87 9.75
CA ALA A 69 -0.32 -14.20 10.12
C ALA A 69 -0.92 -15.32 9.25
N ILE A 70 -2.24 -15.29 9.02
CA ILE A 70 -2.95 -16.26 8.19
C ILE A 70 -2.42 -16.22 6.74
N TRP A 71 -2.41 -15.03 6.13
CA TRP A 71 -2.05 -14.92 4.73
C TRP A 71 -0.56 -15.11 4.49
N ALA A 72 0.30 -14.66 5.40
CA ALA A 72 1.75 -14.87 5.26
C ALA A 72 2.11 -16.35 5.28
N ALA A 73 1.49 -17.14 6.18
CA ALA A 73 1.71 -18.57 6.23
C ALA A 73 1.27 -19.27 4.93
N ARG A 74 0.10 -18.89 4.40
CA ARG A 74 -0.43 -19.49 3.16
C ARG A 74 0.35 -19.10 1.91
N LEU A 75 0.88 -17.87 1.86
CA LEU A 75 1.56 -17.32 0.69
C LEU A 75 3.08 -17.52 0.70
N ALA A 76 3.65 -18.03 1.80
CA ALA A 76 5.07 -18.26 1.95
C ALA A 76 5.64 -19.11 0.80
N GLY A 77 6.80 -18.72 0.26
CA GLY A 77 7.48 -19.42 -0.82
C GLY A 77 6.87 -19.25 -2.22
N GLN A 78 5.70 -18.60 -2.36
CA GLN A 78 5.04 -18.44 -3.66
C GLN A 78 5.49 -17.18 -4.44
N GLY A 79 6.38 -16.38 -3.86
CA GLY A 79 6.77 -15.08 -4.43
C GLY A 79 5.64 -14.05 -4.42
N TRP A 80 4.71 -14.17 -3.47
CA TRP A 80 3.63 -13.20 -3.25
C TRP A 80 4.00 -12.19 -2.15
N HIS A 81 3.35 -11.03 -2.15
CA HIS A 81 3.40 -10.05 -1.06
C HIS A 81 2.01 -9.69 -0.52
N ILE A 82 1.99 -9.11 0.68
CA ILE A 82 0.76 -8.58 1.28
C ILE A 82 0.82 -7.05 1.28
N GLN A 83 -0.20 -6.40 0.74
CA GLN A 83 -0.42 -4.95 0.84
C GLN A 83 -1.32 -4.66 2.02
N VAL A 84 -0.94 -3.70 2.86
CA VAL A 84 -1.69 -3.29 4.05
C VAL A 84 -2.14 -1.85 3.87
N TYR A 85 -3.45 -1.65 3.94
CA TYR A 85 -4.06 -0.32 4.04
C TYR A 85 -4.79 -0.20 5.38
N ALA A 86 -4.14 0.45 6.33
CA ALA A 86 -4.62 0.69 7.69
C ALA A 86 -4.02 2.00 8.24
N SER A 87 -4.57 2.50 9.34
CA SER A 87 -4.08 3.68 10.04
C SER A 87 -2.66 3.47 10.60
N LEU A 88 -1.93 4.58 10.80
CA LEU A 88 -0.60 4.55 11.42
C LEU A 88 -0.59 3.82 12.76
N ASP A 89 -1.63 4.01 13.59
CA ASP A 89 -1.74 3.36 14.90
C ASP A 89 -1.83 1.84 14.77
N ALA A 90 -2.66 1.36 13.84
CA ALA A 90 -2.81 -0.07 13.62
C ALA A 90 -1.52 -0.70 13.07
N ILE A 91 -0.83 0.00 12.16
CA ILE A 91 0.47 -0.44 11.61
C ILE A 91 1.53 -0.48 12.72
N ALA A 92 1.64 0.57 13.53
CA ALA A 92 2.65 0.66 14.59
C ALA A 92 2.44 -0.43 15.65
N GLN A 93 1.19 -0.71 16.03
CA GLN A 93 0.87 -1.81 16.94
C GLN A 93 1.17 -3.19 16.32
N ALA A 94 0.98 -3.35 15.01
CA ALA A 94 1.28 -4.59 14.29
C ALA A 94 2.76 -4.77 13.91
N ALA A 95 3.62 -3.78 14.17
CA ALA A 95 5.03 -3.79 13.76
C ALA A 95 5.81 -5.05 14.20
N PRO A 96 5.67 -5.57 15.44
CA PRO A 96 6.35 -6.80 15.85
C PRO A 96 5.92 -8.03 15.03
N THR A 97 4.66 -8.07 14.59
CA THR A 97 4.15 -9.14 13.71
C THR A 97 4.71 -8.98 12.30
N LEU A 98 4.68 -7.75 11.76
CA LEU A 98 5.18 -7.41 10.44
C LEU A 98 6.65 -7.81 10.24
N ALA A 99 7.49 -7.55 11.25
CA ALA A 99 8.92 -7.89 11.24
C ALA A 99 9.23 -9.40 11.20
N ARG A 100 8.22 -10.28 11.35
CA ARG A 100 8.41 -11.73 11.45
C ARG A 100 7.75 -12.50 10.30
N LEU A 101 7.15 -11.81 9.35
CA LEU A 101 6.43 -12.47 8.26
C LEU A 101 7.41 -13.06 7.24
N ALA A 102 7.10 -14.26 6.76
CA ALA A 102 7.87 -14.95 5.72
C ALA A 102 7.60 -14.41 4.30
N VAL A 103 6.79 -13.37 4.17
CA VAL A 103 6.43 -12.74 2.90
C VAL A 103 6.67 -11.23 2.97
N PRO A 104 7.05 -10.58 1.86
CA PRO A 104 7.16 -9.13 1.84
C PRO A 104 5.83 -8.44 2.15
N VAL A 105 5.91 -7.32 2.86
CA VAL A 105 4.75 -6.44 3.11
C VAL A 105 4.92 -5.12 2.37
N VAL A 106 3.82 -4.57 1.87
CA VAL A 106 3.74 -3.21 1.32
C VAL A 106 2.74 -2.40 2.13
N LEU A 107 3.21 -1.34 2.79
CA LEU A 107 2.36 -0.37 3.46
C LEU A 107 1.88 0.67 2.43
N ASP A 108 0.56 0.78 2.28
CA ASP A 108 -0.05 1.70 1.33
C ASP A 108 0.07 3.17 1.78
N HIS A 109 0.13 4.08 0.81
CA HIS A 109 -0.08 5.52 0.96
C HIS A 109 0.71 6.16 2.11
N PHE A 110 2.05 6.10 2.05
CA PHE A 110 2.95 6.60 3.12
C PHE A 110 2.69 5.95 4.49
N ALA A 111 2.21 4.70 4.52
CA ALA A 111 1.75 4.02 5.73
C ALA A 111 0.70 4.83 6.53
N MET A 112 -0.07 5.68 5.82
CA MET A 112 -1.04 6.61 6.39
C MET A 112 -0.47 7.52 7.48
N ILE A 113 0.81 7.87 7.40
CA ILE A 113 1.46 8.83 8.30
C ILE A 113 0.98 10.25 7.97
N PRO A 114 0.20 10.94 8.84
CA PRO A 114 -0.25 12.30 8.57
C PRO A 114 0.93 13.27 8.62
N VAL A 115 1.02 14.19 7.66
CA VAL A 115 2.18 15.11 7.55
C VAL A 115 2.29 16.11 8.69
N GLN A 116 1.26 16.22 9.53
CA GLN A 116 1.27 17.05 10.74
C GLN A 116 1.99 16.37 11.92
N VAL A 117 2.16 15.04 11.88
CA VAL A 117 2.85 14.29 12.93
C VAL A 117 4.36 14.44 12.74
N PRO A 118 5.13 14.84 13.77
CA PRO A 118 6.58 14.98 13.68
C PRO A 118 7.26 13.63 13.37
N LEU A 119 8.29 13.63 12.53
CA LEU A 119 9.02 12.40 12.17
C LEU A 119 9.59 11.64 13.39
N GLN A 120 9.85 12.35 14.49
CA GLN A 120 10.37 11.77 15.74
C GLN A 120 9.31 10.97 16.53
N ASP A 121 8.04 11.00 16.11
CA ASP A 121 6.99 10.19 16.73
C ASP A 121 7.38 8.70 16.72
N ALA A 122 7.24 8.05 17.88
CA ALA A 122 7.66 6.67 18.08
C ALA A 122 6.99 5.69 17.09
N ARG A 123 5.75 5.96 16.68
CA ARG A 123 5.02 5.14 15.69
C ARG A 123 5.68 5.24 14.32
N ILE A 124 6.06 6.46 13.91
CA ILE A 124 6.76 6.70 12.65
C ILE A 124 8.14 6.05 12.70
N GLN A 125 8.88 6.19 13.80
CA GLN A 125 10.19 5.56 13.97
C GLN A 125 10.10 4.02 13.89
N GLY A 126 9.05 3.42 14.47
CA GLY A 126 8.78 1.98 14.31
C GLY A 126 8.56 1.57 12.85
N VAL A 127 7.78 2.36 12.10
CA VAL A 127 7.56 2.13 10.67
C VAL A 127 8.84 2.29 9.85
N LEU A 128 9.64 3.33 10.11
CA LEU A 128 10.91 3.54 9.43
C LEU A 128 11.92 2.41 9.74
N ARG A 129 11.87 1.84 10.94
CA ARG A 129 12.68 0.67 11.30
C ARG A 129 12.30 -0.56 10.48
N LEU A 130 11.02 -0.85 10.29
CA LEU A 130 10.57 -1.94 9.39
C LEU A 130 11.10 -1.77 7.96
N VAL A 131 11.19 -0.52 7.48
CA VAL A 131 11.76 -0.21 6.16
C VAL A 131 13.27 -0.41 6.14
N ALA A 132 13.98 0.09 7.15
CA ALA A 132 15.42 -0.04 7.28
C ALA A 132 15.86 -1.52 7.34
N ASP A 133 15.17 -2.31 8.17
CA ASP A 133 15.45 -3.74 8.36
C ASP A 133 15.03 -4.58 7.14
N GLY A 134 14.26 -3.99 6.21
CA GLY A 134 13.85 -4.63 4.96
C GLY A 134 12.56 -5.46 5.07
N ASP A 135 11.88 -5.40 6.21
CA ASP A 135 10.66 -6.13 6.51
C ASP A 135 9.44 -5.58 5.75
N ALA A 136 9.45 -4.28 5.46
CA ALA A 136 8.35 -3.61 4.78
C ALA A 136 8.80 -2.71 3.63
N TYR A 137 8.02 -2.73 2.56
CA TYR A 137 7.99 -1.66 1.57
C TYR A 137 7.01 -0.56 2.00
N ILE A 138 7.27 0.68 1.59
CA ILE A 138 6.28 1.77 1.64
C ILE A 138 5.99 2.29 0.24
N LYS A 139 4.71 2.47 -0.05
CA LYS A 139 4.23 3.05 -1.31
C LYS A 139 4.01 4.56 -1.18
N LEU A 140 4.90 5.34 -1.79
CA LEU A 140 4.79 6.79 -2.00
C LEU A 140 3.67 7.06 -3.02
N SER A 141 2.45 7.23 -2.52
CA SER A 141 1.23 7.32 -3.34
C SER A 141 0.14 8.04 -2.57
N ALA A 142 -0.85 8.56 -3.30
CA ALA A 142 -2.03 9.20 -2.72
C ALA A 142 -1.69 10.24 -1.64
N SER A 143 -0.75 11.15 -1.94
CA SER A 143 -0.30 12.23 -1.04
C SER A 143 -1.47 12.96 -0.37
N TYR A 144 -2.52 13.23 -1.15
CA TYR A 144 -3.79 13.85 -0.72
C TYR A 144 -4.52 13.12 0.41
N ARG A 145 -4.13 11.89 0.78
CA ARG A 145 -4.69 11.15 1.93
C ARG A 145 -3.98 11.46 3.24
N VAL A 146 -2.73 11.93 3.18
CA VAL A 146 -1.88 12.21 4.35
C VAL A 146 -1.51 13.69 4.48
N ALA A 147 -1.58 14.43 3.37
CA ALA A 147 -1.46 15.87 3.26
C ALA A 147 -2.73 16.41 2.57
N PRO A 148 -3.81 16.68 3.33
CA PRO A 148 -5.12 17.01 2.75
C PRO A 148 -5.16 18.36 2.04
N ASP A 149 -4.21 19.26 2.35
CA ASP A 149 -4.08 20.55 1.69
C ASP A 149 -2.81 20.56 0.82
N PRO A 150 -2.92 20.20 -0.48
CA PRO A 150 -1.78 20.12 -1.38
C PRO A 150 -1.25 21.49 -1.83
N ASP A 151 -2.00 22.57 -1.61
CA ASP A 151 -1.59 23.94 -1.94
C ASP A 151 -0.90 24.63 -0.74
N ASN A 152 -0.79 23.93 0.40
CA ASN A 152 -0.06 24.37 1.57
C ASN A 152 1.42 23.98 1.49
N ASP A 153 2.28 24.98 1.25
CA ASP A 153 3.74 24.80 1.14
C ASP A 153 4.35 24.09 2.36
N ALA A 154 3.85 24.33 3.57
CA ALA A 154 4.37 23.67 4.76
C ALA A 154 4.00 22.17 4.78
N GLN A 155 2.79 21.80 4.35
CA GLN A 155 2.41 20.38 4.19
C GLN A 155 3.22 19.73 3.07
N ALA A 156 3.41 20.39 1.93
CA ALA A 156 4.23 19.90 0.83
C ALA A 156 5.69 19.66 1.27
N CYS A 157 6.28 20.59 2.02
CA CYS A 157 7.62 20.45 2.59
C CYS A 157 7.72 19.26 3.55
N ARG A 158 6.75 19.09 4.46
CA ARG A 158 6.73 17.96 5.41
C ARG A 158 6.53 16.63 4.70
N LEU A 159 5.68 16.57 3.68
CA LEU A 159 5.49 15.38 2.86
C LEU A 159 6.77 14.99 2.13
N ALA A 160 7.48 15.97 1.55
CA ALA A 160 8.76 15.73 0.91
C ALA A 160 9.82 15.25 1.90
N ALA A 161 9.86 15.80 3.12
CA ALA A 161 10.74 15.34 4.18
C ALA A 161 10.43 13.89 4.59
N LEU A 162 9.15 13.52 4.74
CA LEU A 162 8.73 12.16 5.02
C LEU A 162 9.14 11.19 3.90
N ALA A 163 8.89 11.55 2.63
CA ALA A 163 9.28 10.73 1.49
C ALA A 163 10.80 10.49 1.46
N ARG A 164 11.58 11.54 1.67
CA ARG A 164 13.05 11.47 1.72
C ARG A 164 13.54 10.63 2.90
N ALA A 165 12.91 10.73 4.07
CA ALA A 165 13.25 9.90 5.22
C ALA A 165 13.03 8.41 4.94
N ILE A 166 11.89 8.05 4.34
CA ILE A 166 11.59 6.67 3.94
C ILE A 166 12.65 6.13 2.96
N VAL A 167 12.95 6.91 1.92
CA VAL A 167 13.94 6.53 0.89
C VAL A 167 15.35 6.44 1.47
N ALA A 168 15.72 7.34 2.39
CA ALA A 168 17.03 7.33 3.05
C ALA A 168 17.21 6.12 3.97
N CYS A 169 16.14 5.62 4.61
CA CYS A 169 16.21 4.40 5.43
C CYS A 169 16.56 3.17 4.57
N ASN A 170 15.86 2.98 3.45
CA ASN A 170 16.15 1.91 2.51
C ASN A 170 15.53 2.21 1.14
N PRO A 171 16.31 2.66 0.13
CA PRO A 171 15.77 3.02 -1.17
C PRO A 171 15.22 1.81 -1.92
N GLU A 172 15.63 0.59 -1.55
CA GLU A 172 15.12 -0.63 -2.17
C GLU A 172 13.73 -1.07 -1.67
N ARG A 173 13.23 -0.39 -0.64
CA ARG A 173 11.93 -0.64 -0.01
C ARG A 173 10.91 0.47 -0.29
N ALA A 174 11.25 1.45 -1.11
CA ALA A 174 10.29 2.46 -1.57
C ALA A 174 9.64 2.05 -2.90
N LEU A 175 8.34 2.28 -3.03
CA LEU A 175 7.58 2.13 -4.27
C LEU A 175 6.86 3.43 -4.57
N TRP A 176 6.51 3.68 -5.83
CA TRP A 176 5.63 4.80 -6.21
C TRP A 176 4.38 4.30 -6.93
N ALA A 177 3.26 4.97 -6.72
CA ALA A 177 2.05 4.76 -7.51
C ALA A 177 1.17 6.01 -7.55
N SER A 178 0.39 6.18 -8.62
CA SER A 178 -0.53 7.31 -8.75
C SER A 178 -1.75 7.26 -7.84
N ASP A 179 -2.18 6.05 -7.43
CA ASP A 179 -3.51 5.81 -6.81
C ASP A 179 -4.69 6.23 -7.71
N TRP A 180 -4.52 6.21 -9.03
CA TRP A 180 -5.62 6.40 -9.98
C TRP A 180 -6.73 5.36 -9.74
N PRO A 181 -8.02 5.72 -9.79
CA PRO A 181 -8.61 6.99 -10.25
C PRO A 181 -8.80 8.05 -9.14
N HIS A 182 -8.02 8.04 -8.07
CA HIS A 182 -8.08 9.03 -6.99
C HIS A 182 -9.43 9.05 -6.26
N THR A 183 -9.91 7.86 -5.90
CA THR A 183 -11.21 7.65 -5.23
C THR A 183 -11.35 8.47 -3.96
N ASN A 184 -12.41 9.26 -3.90
CA ASN A 184 -12.82 9.95 -2.68
C ASN A 184 -13.94 9.16 -2.00
N ARG A 185 -14.04 9.26 -0.67
CA ARG A 185 -15.24 8.86 0.07
C ARG A 185 -15.77 10.13 0.71
N GLN A 186 -16.73 10.77 0.05
CA GLN A 186 -17.26 12.03 0.55
C GLN A 186 -18.02 11.76 1.86
N PRO A 187 -17.71 12.50 2.95
CA PRO A 187 -18.44 12.36 4.20
C PRO A 187 -19.94 12.61 3.99
N GLY A 188 -20.78 11.82 4.66
CA GLY A 188 -22.23 11.96 4.59
C GLY A 188 -22.92 11.22 3.45
N LEU A 189 -22.18 10.65 2.49
CA LEU A 189 -22.76 9.78 1.46
C LEU A 189 -22.91 8.34 1.95
N LEU A 190 -24.00 7.69 1.55
CA LEU A 190 -24.23 6.27 1.77
C LEU A 190 -23.22 5.42 0.98
N PRO A 191 -22.92 4.18 1.42
CA PRO A 191 -21.99 3.30 0.70
C PRO A 191 -22.38 2.99 -0.76
N THR A 192 -23.66 3.12 -1.10
CA THR A 192 -24.21 2.91 -2.45
C THR A 192 -24.12 4.14 -3.34
N GLU A 193 -23.78 5.30 -2.79
CA GLU A 193 -23.72 6.55 -3.54
C GLU A 193 -22.33 6.78 -4.13
N VAL A 194 -22.30 7.31 -5.36
CA VAL A 194 -21.06 7.54 -6.09
C VAL A 194 -20.42 8.83 -5.61
N SER A 195 -19.25 8.72 -4.98
CA SER A 195 -18.39 9.87 -4.71
C SER A 195 -17.63 10.28 -5.98
N ALA A 196 -17.55 11.60 -6.23
CA ALA A 196 -16.67 12.11 -7.28
C ALA A 196 -15.20 11.76 -6.99
N TYR A 197 -14.44 11.47 -8.05
CA TYR A 197 -13.00 11.33 -7.96
C TYR A 197 -12.35 12.66 -7.55
N ARG A 198 -11.22 12.60 -6.85
CA ARG A 198 -10.42 13.80 -6.60
C ARG A 198 -9.80 14.27 -7.91
N ASP A 199 -9.84 15.56 -8.16
CA ASP A 199 -9.11 16.17 -9.28
C ASP A 199 -7.63 16.29 -8.89
N VAL A 200 -6.82 15.35 -9.38
CA VAL A 200 -5.39 15.26 -9.10
C VAL A 200 -4.65 15.29 -10.43
N PRO A 201 -4.15 16.46 -10.87
CA PRO A 201 -3.47 16.58 -12.14
C PRO A 201 -2.19 15.74 -12.19
N ALA A 202 -1.93 15.08 -13.33
CA ALA A 202 -0.69 14.33 -13.53
C ALA A 202 0.58 15.20 -13.35
N ALA A 203 0.49 16.50 -13.66
CA ALA A 203 1.56 17.45 -13.42
C ALA A 203 1.92 17.59 -11.93
N ARG A 204 0.93 17.55 -11.02
CA ARG A 204 1.13 17.59 -9.57
C ARG A 204 1.85 16.34 -9.09
N LEU A 205 1.37 15.15 -9.48
CA LEU A 205 2.00 13.88 -9.12
C LEU A 205 3.46 13.78 -9.60
N ARG A 206 3.74 14.33 -10.79
CA ARG A 206 5.11 14.42 -11.32
C ARG A 206 5.98 15.38 -10.52
N ALA A 207 5.48 16.57 -10.18
CA ALA A 207 6.21 17.54 -9.37
C ALA A 207 6.55 16.95 -7.98
N GLU A 208 5.58 16.30 -7.34
CA GLU A 208 5.77 15.55 -6.09
C GLU A 208 6.86 14.48 -6.22
N LEU A 209 6.77 13.62 -7.24
CA LEU A 209 7.78 12.58 -7.50
C LEU A 209 9.19 13.17 -7.65
N HIS A 210 9.34 14.28 -8.36
CA HIS A 210 10.64 14.95 -8.50
C HIS A 210 11.13 15.58 -7.20
N ALA A 211 10.22 16.10 -6.36
CA ALA A 211 10.55 16.66 -5.07
C ALA A 211 10.99 15.58 -4.05
N TRP A 212 10.39 14.40 -4.13
CA TRP A 212 10.66 13.27 -3.23
C TRP A 212 11.91 12.49 -3.63
N LEU A 213 12.09 12.26 -4.95
CA LEU A 213 13.16 11.45 -5.52
C LEU A 213 14.03 12.38 -6.39
N ALA A 214 15.14 12.86 -5.83
CA ALA A 214 15.90 13.98 -6.41
C ALA A 214 16.72 13.57 -7.65
N ASP A 215 17.33 12.39 -7.65
CA ASP A 215 18.23 11.93 -8.71
C ASP A 215 17.62 10.80 -9.55
N ALA A 216 18.22 10.56 -10.73
CA ALA A 216 17.73 9.56 -11.68
C ALA A 216 17.88 8.12 -11.17
N VAL A 217 18.92 7.82 -10.39
CA VAL A 217 19.18 6.48 -9.86
C VAL A 217 18.11 6.09 -8.85
N THR A 218 17.79 6.99 -7.92
CA THR A 218 16.71 6.79 -6.94
C THR A 218 15.35 6.65 -7.65
N ARG A 219 15.07 7.46 -8.68
CA ARG A 219 13.84 7.33 -9.47
C ARG A 219 13.75 5.97 -10.17
N GLU A 220 14.81 5.52 -10.81
CA GLU A 220 14.86 4.20 -11.46
C GLU A 220 14.67 3.08 -10.44
N GLN A 221 15.31 3.18 -9.27
CA GLN A 221 15.16 2.20 -8.20
C GLN A 221 13.69 2.08 -7.76
N VAL A 222 13.04 3.20 -7.45
CA VAL A 222 11.67 3.23 -6.91
C VAL A 222 10.60 2.94 -7.96
N LEU A 223 10.79 3.39 -9.20
CA LEU A 223 9.79 3.26 -10.27
C LEU A 223 9.94 1.98 -11.09
N VAL A 224 11.13 1.40 -11.16
CA VAL A 224 11.44 0.28 -12.05
C VAL A 224 11.95 -0.92 -11.27
N ARG A 225 13.10 -0.81 -10.59
CA ARG A 225 13.79 -1.98 -10.03
C ARG A 225 13.04 -2.62 -8.87
N ASN A 226 12.57 -1.81 -7.92
CA ASN A 226 11.80 -2.29 -6.78
C ASN A 226 10.48 -2.96 -7.20
N PRO A 227 9.62 -2.35 -8.04
CA PRO A 227 8.43 -3.02 -8.50
C PRO A 227 8.74 -4.22 -9.41
N ALA A 228 9.78 -4.18 -10.24
CA ALA A 228 10.18 -5.34 -11.04
C ALA A 228 10.53 -6.54 -10.15
N ARG A 229 11.34 -6.32 -9.10
CA ARG A 229 11.69 -7.36 -8.12
C ARG A 229 10.47 -7.86 -7.34
N LEU A 230 9.63 -6.96 -6.84
CA LEU A 230 8.51 -7.31 -5.97
C LEU A 230 7.36 -8.00 -6.72
N TYR A 231 7.00 -7.47 -7.89
CA TYR A 231 5.88 -7.98 -8.69
C TYR A 231 6.33 -8.99 -9.76
N GLY A 232 7.64 -9.14 -9.99
CA GLY A 232 8.25 -10.03 -10.98
C GLY A 232 8.14 -9.54 -12.42
N PHE A 233 8.04 -8.23 -12.67
CA PHE A 233 8.08 -7.72 -14.04
C PHE A 233 9.43 -8.04 -14.69
N GLN A 234 9.40 -8.52 -15.93
CA GLN A 234 10.58 -8.75 -16.77
C GLN A 234 10.69 -7.60 -17.78
#